data_AF-A0A2E2FFI7-F1
#
_entry.id   AF-A0A2E2FFI7-F1
#
_cell.length_a   1.000
_cell.length_b   1.000
_cell.length_c   1.000
_cell.angle_alpha   90.00
_cell.angle_beta   90.00
_cell.angle_gamma   90.00
#
_symmetry.space_group_name_H-M   'P 1'
#
loop_
_entity.id
_entity.type
_entity.pdbx_description
1 polymer ?
#
loop_
_entity_poly.entity_id
_entity_poly.type
_entity_poly.pdbx_seq_one_letter_code
_entity_poly.pdbx_strand_id
1 'polypeptide(L)'
;MKFNEKLKYNDFPLYLLAIALLIPSLFIGLGYMPLMSDEGIRALVAIEMDFEGNYFTPTINGVNYYNKPPLYNWLILSFFNFFDSHSLYVFRLANVFMGLLYGGVIYLFSRKIFDPKNAILTALLFLTCGRVLFNDFYLGLIALTQALVLFFNFYVIYEGYRKQRYLLLFTISYLLIALAFLMKGFQGVAAQAVTLLVFFSWKKDFKRLFSWQHIVGMLLFIGVISAYMYTYYTVNPESFLYYVSTLWNQSEQRTFMNYSWVDNAVHFISYPVKVLYEVLPYGFMFLLLIRKDLIAKIKENNIIVFAVLMFIANNVVYMLSPYWHARYIFFLLPLLFVVFVYFYNEWHSGNPKLVRFVNQLWFWLAAIALLVLLVFPLTPYAEGVKNTFWVCYGLALPVAGILWTMRKMPQSNLILFVIVVIIGKYASDFVFVKVYSHNIKEYRHRDLAIKVGQMTHGKPLYLFKSFPISEDVSFYISRERKEVLAREHTLYDTTSYYIMSSAQNKLVNDLALQYERKFMFNTRNEKDTLYLVQFKQPYNLPE
;
A
#
# COMPACT_ATOMS: atom_id res chain seq x y z
N MET A 1 18.44 -6.47 -37.66
CA MET A 1 17.73 -5.63 -38.64
C MET A 1 16.29 -6.10 -38.90
N LYS A 2 16.05 -7.37 -39.29
CA LYS A 2 14.70 -7.93 -39.52
C LYS A 2 13.73 -7.91 -38.30
N PHE A 3 14.23 -8.02 -37.06
CA PHE A 3 13.40 -7.96 -35.84
C PHE A 3 12.82 -6.55 -35.60
N ASN A 4 13.65 -5.51 -35.79
CA ASN A 4 13.20 -4.12 -35.65
C ASN A 4 12.21 -3.73 -36.73
N GLU A 5 12.34 -4.25 -37.96
CA GLU A 5 11.36 -4.01 -39.01
C GLU A 5 10.01 -4.63 -38.66
N LYS A 6 9.96 -5.87 -38.14
CA LYS A 6 8.71 -6.48 -37.64
C LYS A 6 8.09 -5.71 -36.48
N LEU A 7 8.90 -5.27 -35.51
CA LEU A 7 8.43 -4.48 -34.37
C LEU A 7 7.93 -3.08 -34.78
N LYS A 8 8.49 -2.49 -35.84
CA LYS A 8 8.05 -1.19 -36.35
C LYS A 8 6.59 -1.20 -36.79
N TYR A 9 6.08 -2.37 -37.23
CA TYR A 9 4.68 -2.58 -37.60
C TYR A 9 3.81 -3.13 -36.45
N ASN A 10 4.39 -3.83 -35.47
CA ASN A 10 3.68 -4.35 -34.30
C ASN A 10 4.59 -4.38 -33.06
N ASP A 11 4.36 -3.45 -32.13
CA ASP A 11 5.10 -3.32 -30.88
C ASP A 11 4.48 -4.12 -29.71
N PHE A 12 3.43 -4.91 -29.95
CA PHE A 12 2.79 -5.76 -28.93
C PHE A 12 3.76 -6.69 -28.16
N PRO A 13 4.82 -7.26 -28.78
CA PRO A 13 5.81 -8.05 -28.03
C PRO A 13 6.50 -7.28 -26.89
N LEU A 14 6.61 -5.94 -26.97
CA LEU A 14 7.17 -5.12 -25.89
C LEU A 14 6.28 -5.14 -24.64
N TYR A 15 4.96 -5.26 -24.81
CA TYR A 15 4.00 -5.34 -23.72
C TYR A 15 4.11 -6.69 -23.00
N LEU A 16 4.25 -7.77 -23.77
CA LEU A 16 4.50 -9.10 -23.22
C LEU A 16 5.84 -9.15 -22.48
N LEU A 17 6.88 -8.54 -23.04
CA LEU A 17 8.18 -8.40 -22.37
C LEU A 17 8.06 -7.61 -21.06
N ALA A 18 7.34 -6.48 -21.06
CA ALA A 18 7.11 -5.69 -19.86
C ALA A 18 6.40 -6.52 -18.77
N ILE A 19 5.37 -7.31 -19.11
CA ILE A 19 4.70 -8.20 -18.15
C ILE A 19 5.65 -9.29 -17.65
N ALA A 20 6.38 -9.94 -18.56
CA ALA A 20 7.32 -11.02 -18.25
C ALA A 20 8.47 -10.55 -17.34
N LEU A 21 8.87 -9.28 -17.43
CA LEU A 21 9.86 -8.66 -16.54
C LEU A 21 9.22 -8.13 -15.24
N LEU A 22 8.02 -7.57 -15.30
CA LEU A 22 7.36 -7.01 -14.12
C LEU A 22 7.05 -8.11 -13.10
N ILE A 23 6.45 -9.22 -13.53
CA ILE A 23 5.98 -10.25 -12.60
C ILE A 23 7.12 -10.74 -11.70
N PRO A 24 8.28 -11.24 -12.19
CA PRO A 24 9.35 -11.69 -11.32
C PRO A 24 9.95 -10.57 -10.46
N SER A 25 9.99 -9.33 -10.97
CA SER A 25 10.52 -8.18 -10.22
C SER A 25 9.75 -7.89 -8.92
N LEU A 26 8.47 -8.29 -8.86
CA LEU A 26 7.64 -8.10 -7.66
C LEU A 26 7.88 -9.16 -6.57
N PHE A 27 8.55 -10.27 -6.88
CA PHE A 27 8.81 -11.35 -5.91
C PHE A 27 10.24 -11.33 -5.36
N ILE A 28 11.16 -10.60 -6.00
CA ILE A 28 12.56 -10.54 -5.58
C ILE A 28 12.68 -9.64 -4.35
N GLY A 29 13.40 -10.12 -3.33
CA GLY A 29 13.75 -9.30 -2.17
C GLY A 29 12.60 -8.93 -1.22
N LEU A 30 11.40 -9.49 -1.40
CA LEU A 30 10.21 -9.14 -0.60
C LEU A 30 10.44 -9.23 0.92
N GLY A 31 11.14 -10.27 1.37
CA GLY A 31 11.43 -10.48 2.80
C GLY A 31 12.65 -9.70 3.33
N TYR A 32 13.35 -8.92 2.49
CA TYR A 32 14.64 -8.34 2.84
C TYR A 32 14.53 -7.10 3.73
N MET A 33 13.65 -6.15 3.35
CA MET A 33 13.46 -4.93 4.14
C MET A 33 12.80 -5.25 5.48
N PRO A 34 13.22 -4.62 6.59
CA PRO A 34 12.49 -4.74 7.85
C PRO A 34 11.07 -4.16 7.71
N LEU A 35 10.16 -4.54 8.60
CA LEU A 35 8.85 -3.93 8.75
C LEU A 35 8.98 -2.42 8.98
N MET A 36 8.15 -1.65 8.30
CA MET A 36 8.12 -0.18 8.43
C MET A 36 6.70 0.34 8.56
N SER A 37 6.54 1.49 9.25
CA SER A 37 5.24 2.18 9.39
C SER A 37 4.16 1.20 9.91
N ASP A 38 2.99 1.18 9.28
CA ASP A 38 1.84 0.39 9.71
C ASP A 38 2.03 -1.12 9.47
N GLU A 39 3.08 -1.56 8.77
CA GLU A 39 3.33 -2.99 8.53
C GLU A 39 3.50 -3.76 9.85
N GLY A 40 4.21 -3.18 10.82
CA GLY A 40 4.43 -3.79 12.13
C GLY A 40 3.12 -4.14 12.82
N ILE A 41 2.19 -3.18 12.83
CA ILE A 41 0.83 -3.37 13.36
C ILE A 41 0.10 -4.50 12.63
N ARG A 42 0.15 -4.53 11.29
CA ARG A 42 -0.59 -5.55 10.52
C ARG A 42 -0.01 -6.95 10.66
N ALA A 43 1.30 -7.05 10.65
CA ALA A 43 2.01 -8.31 10.83
C ALA A 43 1.80 -8.85 12.25
N LEU A 44 1.90 -8.00 13.28
CA LEU A 44 1.70 -8.39 14.67
C LEU A 44 0.26 -8.83 14.95
N VAL A 45 -0.73 -8.02 14.59
CA VAL A 45 -2.14 -8.41 14.80
C VAL A 45 -2.46 -9.74 14.10
N ALA A 46 -1.93 -9.97 12.89
CA ALA A 46 -2.17 -11.22 12.17
C ALA A 46 -1.48 -12.43 12.82
N ILE A 47 -0.30 -12.25 13.44
CA ILE A 47 0.39 -13.35 14.14
C ILE A 47 -0.24 -13.66 15.50
N GLU A 48 -0.71 -12.64 16.23
CA GLU A 48 -1.43 -12.84 17.50
C GLU A 48 -2.77 -13.56 17.26
N MET A 49 -3.50 -13.20 16.20
CA MET A 49 -4.70 -13.95 15.78
C MET A 49 -4.43 -15.44 15.55
N ASP A 50 -3.27 -15.78 14.99
CA ASP A 50 -2.88 -17.16 14.73
C ASP A 50 -2.55 -17.91 16.03
N PHE A 51 -1.77 -17.28 16.91
CA PHE A 51 -1.33 -17.87 18.17
C PHE A 51 -2.45 -18.01 19.20
N GLU A 52 -3.37 -17.04 19.27
CA GLU A 52 -4.48 -17.03 20.24
C GLU A 52 -5.72 -17.77 19.72
N GLY A 53 -5.84 -17.99 18.40
CA GLY A 53 -7.05 -18.51 17.77
C GLY A 53 -8.24 -17.56 17.81
N ASN A 54 -8.05 -16.30 18.23
CA ASN A 54 -9.08 -15.27 18.28
C ASN A 54 -9.07 -14.40 17.02
N TYR A 55 -9.91 -14.73 16.04
CA TYR A 55 -9.95 -14.01 14.77
C TYR A 55 -10.79 -12.73 14.80
N PHE A 56 -11.64 -12.53 15.82
CA PHE A 56 -12.59 -11.41 15.83
C PHE A 56 -12.14 -10.23 16.69
N THR A 57 -11.17 -10.44 17.59
CA THR A 57 -10.65 -9.40 18.48
C THR A 57 -9.19 -9.14 18.15
N PRO A 58 -8.86 -8.10 17.36
CA PRO A 58 -7.47 -7.75 17.11
C PRO A 58 -6.74 -7.42 18.41
N THR A 59 -5.53 -7.92 18.57
CA THR A 59 -4.66 -7.68 19.73
C THR A 59 -3.29 -7.15 19.29
N ILE A 60 -2.70 -6.32 20.15
CA ILE A 60 -1.29 -5.91 20.09
C ILE A 60 -0.71 -6.15 21.48
N ASN A 61 0.28 -7.03 21.55
CA ASN A 61 0.90 -7.46 22.79
C ASN A 61 -0.13 -8.00 23.80
N GLY A 62 -1.12 -8.75 23.31
CA GLY A 62 -2.20 -9.31 24.12
C GLY A 62 -3.25 -8.29 24.60
N VAL A 63 -3.18 -7.04 24.15
CA VAL A 63 -4.16 -5.99 24.48
C VAL A 63 -5.00 -5.66 23.24
N ASN A 64 -6.32 -5.54 23.43
CA ASN A 64 -7.26 -5.21 22.35
C ASN A 64 -6.85 -3.96 21.54
N TYR A 65 -6.79 -4.13 20.22
CA TYR A 65 -6.47 -3.10 19.24
C TYR A 65 -7.73 -2.66 18.49
N TYR A 66 -8.16 -1.42 18.76
CA TYR A 66 -9.47 -0.92 18.33
C TYR A 66 -9.45 -0.08 17.04
N ASN A 67 -8.27 0.29 16.54
CA ASN A 67 -8.17 1.34 15.51
C ASN A 67 -8.67 0.90 14.12
N LYS A 68 -8.75 -0.41 13.86
CA LYS A 68 -9.07 -0.98 12.55
C LYS A 68 -9.82 -2.31 12.70
N PRO A 69 -10.79 -2.63 11.82
CA PRO A 69 -11.37 -3.96 11.78
C PRO A 69 -10.42 -4.96 11.06
N PRO A 70 -10.68 -6.28 11.17
CA PRO A 70 -9.68 -7.31 10.97
C PRO A 70 -9.54 -7.85 9.54
N LEU A 71 -10.33 -7.41 8.56
CA LEU A 71 -10.38 -8.12 7.26
C LEU A 71 -9.03 -8.18 6.54
N TYR A 72 -8.21 -7.12 6.64
CA TYR A 72 -6.87 -7.16 6.06
C TYR A 72 -5.93 -8.11 6.81
N ASN A 73 -6.10 -8.22 8.13
CA ASN A 73 -5.37 -9.18 8.95
C ASN A 73 -5.81 -10.62 8.66
N TRP A 74 -7.09 -10.88 8.40
CA TRP A 74 -7.57 -12.17 7.92
C TRP A 74 -6.97 -12.55 6.57
N LEU A 75 -6.82 -11.58 5.66
CA LEU A 75 -6.12 -11.81 4.40
C LEU A 75 -4.66 -12.22 4.66
N ILE A 76 -3.93 -11.51 5.50
CA ILE A 76 -2.54 -11.87 5.86
C ILE A 76 -2.48 -13.27 6.48
N LEU A 77 -3.33 -13.53 7.47
CA LEU A 77 -3.43 -14.81 8.16
C LEU A 77 -3.69 -15.97 7.18
N SER A 78 -4.54 -15.76 6.17
CA SER A 78 -4.79 -16.79 5.16
C SER A 78 -3.53 -17.18 4.38
N PHE A 79 -2.62 -16.23 4.15
CA PHE A 79 -1.32 -16.50 3.53
C PHE A 79 -0.38 -17.19 4.51
N PHE A 80 -0.33 -16.75 5.77
CA PHE A 80 0.46 -17.43 6.81
C PHE A 80 0.06 -18.91 6.94
N ASN A 81 -1.24 -19.20 6.96
CA ASN A 81 -1.75 -20.57 7.08
C ASN A 81 -1.52 -21.39 5.82
N PHE A 82 -1.70 -20.80 4.63
CA PHE A 82 -1.48 -21.51 3.36
C PHE A 82 -0.02 -21.90 3.14
N PHE A 83 0.92 -21.03 3.55
CA PHE A 83 2.36 -21.26 3.39
C PHE A 83 3.03 -21.82 4.65
N ASP A 84 2.28 -22.04 5.73
CA ASP A 84 2.79 -22.45 7.05
C ASP A 84 4.02 -21.64 7.50
N SER A 85 3.94 -20.31 7.37
CA SER A 85 5.09 -19.44 7.60
C SER A 85 4.71 -17.99 7.89
N HIS A 86 5.17 -17.47 9.04
CA HIS A 86 5.08 -16.05 9.43
C HIS A 86 6.24 -15.20 8.90
N SER A 87 6.89 -15.62 7.81
CA SER A 87 8.00 -14.86 7.24
C SER A 87 7.55 -13.52 6.63
N LEU A 88 8.43 -12.52 6.60
CA LEU A 88 8.14 -11.24 5.94
C LEU A 88 7.85 -11.40 4.45
N TYR A 89 8.40 -12.45 3.83
CA TYR A 89 8.12 -12.78 2.44
C TYR A 89 6.65 -13.13 2.24
N VAL A 90 6.12 -14.06 3.04
CA VAL A 90 4.71 -14.49 2.98
C VAL A 90 3.77 -13.34 3.37
N PHE A 91 4.13 -12.55 4.37
CA PHE A 91 3.39 -11.36 4.76
C PHE A 91 3.17 -10.39 3.57
N ARG A 92 4.25 -10.05 2.84
CA ARG A 92 4.18 -9.11 1.70
C ARG A 92 3.66 -9.76 0.42
N LEU A 93 3.73 -11.09 0.30
CA LEU A 93 3.16 -11.85 -0.81
C LEU A 93 1.65 -11.59 -0.94
N ALA A 94 0.94 -11.45 0.17
CA ALA A 94 -0.48 -11.07 0.17
C ALA A 94 -0.71 -9.74 -0.55
N ASN A 95 0.14 -8.73 -0.30
CA ASN A 95 0.03 -7.42 -0.95
C ASN A 95 0.39 -7.50 -2.45
N VAL A 96 1.43 -8.26 -2.83
CA VAL A 96 1.79 -8.48 -4.24
C VAL A 96 0.65 -9.12 -5.01
N PHE A 97 0.04 -10.16 -4.44
CA PHE A 97 -1.10 -10.84 -5.04
C PHE A 97 -2.28 -9.89 -5.26
N MET A 98 -2.66 -9.11 -4.25
CA MET A 98 -3.74 -8.13 -4.37
C MET A 98 -3.41 -7.00 -5.35
N GLY A 99 -2.15 -6.57 -5.43
CA GLY A 99 -1.67 -5.60 -6.42
C GLY A 99 -1.79 -6.12 -7.86
N LEU A 100 -1.45 -7.39 -8.11
CA LEU A 100 -1.59 -8.02 -9.42
C LEU A 100 -3.06 -8.19 -9.82
N LEU A 101 -3.92 -8.63 -8.88
CA LEU A 101 -5.37 -8.66 -9.10
C LEU A 101 -5.92 -7.27 -9.43
N TYR A 102 -5.40 -6.23 -8.77
CA TYR A 102 -5.77 -4.85 -9.07
C TYR A 102 -5.41 -4.47 -10.50
N GLY A 103 -4.18 -4.77 -10.94
CA GLY A 103 -3.77 -4.61 -12.34
C GLY A 103 -4.72 -5.30 -13.33
N GLY A 104 -5.18 -6.51 -13.00
CA GLY A 104 -6.19 -7.23 -13.78
C GLY A 104 -7.53 -6.49 -13.88
N VAL A 105 -8.04 -5.96 -12.77
CA VAL A 105 -9.29 -5.17 -12.78
C VAL A 105 -9.14 -3.87 -13.55
N ILE A 106 -7.99 -3.19 -13.44
CA ILE A 106 -7.67 -2.00 -14.25
C ILE A 106 -7.70 -2.34 -15.73
N TYR A 107 -7.09 -3.46 -16.13
CA TYR A 107 -7.15 -3.95 -17.51
C TYR A 107 -8.62 -4.18 -17.96
N LEU A 108 -9.44 -4.87 -17.15
CA LEU A 108 -10.84 -5.15 -17.50
C LEU A 108 -11.68 -3.87 -17.65
N PHE A 109 -11.47 -2.88 -16.78
CA PHE A 109 -12.11 -1.57 -16.89
C PHE A 109 -11.66 -0.85 -18.18
N SER A 110 -10.35 -0.78 -18.41
CA SER A 110 -9.76 -0.10 -19.56
C SER A 110 -10.13 -0.73 -20.89
N ARG A 111 -10.36 -2.05 -20.96
CA ARG A 111 -10.87 -2.77 -22.15
C ARG A 111 -12.25 -2.31 -22.62
N LYS A 112 -12.99 -1.55 -21.81
CA LYS A 112 -14.27 -0.93 -22.22
C LYS A 112 -14.07 0.29 -23.11
N ILE A 113 -12.85 0.81 -23.16
CA ILE A 113 -12.48 2.04 -23.86
C ILE A 113 -11.46 1.72 -24.95
N PHE A 114 -10.52 0.84 -24.62
CA PHE A 114 -9.30 0.63 -25.36
C PHE A 114 -9.21 -0.77 -25.93
N ASP A 115 -8.38 -0.90 -26.97
CA ASP A 115 -7.87 -2.18 -27.46
C ASP A 115 -7.04 -2.90 -26.37
N PRO A 116 -6.72 -4.21 -26.56
CA PRO A 116 -5.93 -4.95 -25.57
C PRO A 116 -4.61 -4.28 -25.20
N LYS A 117 -3.93 -3.70 -26.19
CA LYS A 117 -2.63 -3.04 -26.02
C LYS A 117 -2.70 -1.86 -25.06
N ASN A 118 -3.60 -0.90 -25.29
CA ASN A 118 -3.74 0.29 -24.44
C ASN A 118 -4.38 -0.02 -23.09
N ALA A 119 -5.20 -1.07 -23.00
CA ALA A 119 -5.69 -1.55 -21.70
C ALA A 119 -4.56 -2.15 -20.85
N ILE A 120 -3.66 -2.95 -21.45
CA ILE A 120 -2.45 -3.45 -20.78
C ILE A 120 -1.57 -2.27 -20.38
N LEU A 121 -1.38 -1.29 -21.27
CA LEU A 121 -0.60 -0.08 -20.97
C LEU A 121 -1.12 0.61 -19.72
N THR A 122 -2.42 0.83 -19.63
CA THR A 122 -3.05 1.51 -18.49
C THR A 122 -2.79 0.78 -17.17
N ALA A 123 -2.89 -0.55 -17.17
CA ALA A 123 -2.56 -1.36 -16.00
C ALA A 123 -1.08 -1.29 -15.65
N LEU A 124 -0.19 -1.38 -16.64
CA LEU A 124 1.25 -1.25 -16.44
C LEU A 124 1.60 0.11 -15.85
N LEU A 125 1.09 1.23 -16.40
CA LEU A 125 1.36 2.57 -15.87
C LEU A 125 1.02 2.71 -14.39
N PHE A 126 -0.07 2.09 -13.94
CA PHE A 126 -0.41 2.05 -12.52
C PHE A 126 0.58 1.19 -11.71
N LEU A 127 0.82 -0.06 -12.15
CA LEU A 127 1.69 -1.00 -11.43
C LEU A 127 3.14 -0.52 -11.38
N THR A 128 3.57 0.27 -12.36
CA THR A 128 4.95 0.76 -12.49
C THR A 128 5.13 2.23 -12.15
N CYS A 129 4.10 2.94 -11.66
CA CYS A 129 4.33 4.30 -11.17
C CYS A 129 5.22 4.25 -9.91
N GLY A 130 6.04 5.28 -9.72
CA GLY A 130 7.11 5.30 -8.73
C GLY A 130 6.62 4.98 -7.32
N ARG A 131 5.49 5.56 -6.94
CA ARG A 131 4.85 5.34 -5.64
C ARG A 131 4.38 3.89 -5.45
N VAL A 132 3.83 3.26 -6.47
CA VAL A 132 3.36 1.87 -6.37
C VAL A 132 4.53 0.89 -6.44
N LEU A 133 5.40 1.01 -7.45
CA LEU A 133 6.48 0.05 -7.72
C LEU A 133 7.61 0.09 -6.70
N PHE A 134 8.04 1.28 -6.29
CA PHE A 134 9.22 1.47 -5.42
C PHE A 134 8.86 1.80 -3.97
N ASN A 135 7.58 1.78 -3.60
CA ASN A 135 7.16 1.93 -2.20
C ASN A 135 6.15 0.85 -1.82
N ASP A 136 4.94 0.90 -2.37
CA ASP A 136 3.86 0.07 -1.87
C ASP A 136 4.02 -1.43 -2.21
N PHE A 137 4.72 -1.82 -3.28
CA PHE A 137 5.08 -3.23 -3.51
C PHE A 137 6.21 -3.75 -2.60
N TYR A 138 7.01 -2.87 -1.99
CA TYR A 138 7.99 -3.28 -0.97
C TYR A 138 7.38 -3.46 0.42
N LEU A 139 6.14 -3.01 0.62
CA LEU A 139 5.47 -3.00 1.93
C LEU A 139 4.19 -3.85 1.92
N GLY A 140 3.81 -4.41 3.06
CA GLY A 140 2.55 -5.12 3.32
C GLY A 140 1.49 -4.17 3.86
N LEU A 141 1.21 -3.08 3.14
CA LEU A 141 0.20 -2.11 3.53
C LEU A 141 -1.18 -2.46 2.97
N ILE A 142 -2.23 -2.09 3.71
CA ILE A 142 -3.64 -2.27 3.32
C ILE A 142 -4.06 -1.54 2.02
N ALA A 143 -3.22 -0.64 1.52
CA ALA A 143 -3.58 0.34 0.51
C ALA A 143 -4.00 -0.26 -0.84
N LEU A 144 -3.20 -1.18 -1.40
CA LEU A 144 -3.51 -1.77 -2.71
C LEU A 144 -4.75 -2.65 -2.66
N THR A 145 -4.92 -3.40 -1.57
CA THR A 145 -6.10 -4.25 -1.35
C THR A 145 -7.38 -3.43 -1.28
N GLN A 146 -7.38 -2.37 -0.48
CA GLN A 146 -8.52 -1.46 -0.39
C GLN A 146 -8.75 -0.73 -1.73
N ALA A 147 -7.69 -0.31 -2.40
CA ALA A 147 -7.78 0.39 -3.67
C ALA A 147 -8.40 -0.48 -4.77
N LEU A 148 -8.03 -1.76 -4.82
CA LEU A 148 -8.64 -2.75 -5.68
C LEU A 148 -10.15 -2.85 -5.47
N VAL A 149 -10.60 -2.99 -4.22
CA VAL A 149 -12.03 -3.12 -3.88
C VAL A 149 -12.80 -1.87 -4.30
N LEU A 150 -12.28 -0.67 -4.00
CA LEU A 150 -12.94 0.59 -4.34
C LEU A 150 -12.95 0.87 -5.86
N PHE A 151 -11.87 0.56 -6.57
CA PHE A 151 -11.84 0.71 -8.02
C PHE A 151 -12.72 -0.34 -8.72
N PHE A 152 -12.74 -1.58 -8.22
CA PHE A 152 -13.65 -2.59 -8.73
C PHE A 152 -15.11 -2.19 -8.51
N ASN A 153 -15.42 -1.51 -7.40
CA ASN A 153 -16.72 -0.92 -7.17
C ASN A 153 -17.11 0.12 -8.24
N PHE A 154 -16.18 0.96 -8.71
CA PHE A 154 -16.44 1.84 -9.87
C PHE A 154 -16.82 1.05 -11.12
N TYR A 155 -16.09 -0.03 -11.41
CA TYR A 155 -16.40 -0.91 -12.55
C TYR A 155 -17.79 -1.53 -12.43
N VAL A 156 -18.16 -2.04 -11.24
CA VAL A 156 -19.47 -2.63 -10.94
C VAL A 156 -20.59 -1.61 -11.13
N ILE A 157 -20.44 -0.39 -10.58
CA ILE A 157 -21.43 0.68 -10.71
C ILE A 157 -21.63 1.05 -12.19
N TYR A 158 -20.55 1.29 -12.92
CA TYR A 158 -20.62 1.68 -14.32
C TYR A 158 -21.25 0.60 -15.20
N GLU A 159 -20.75 -0.64 -15.13
CA GLU A 159 -21.23 -1.77 -15.94
C GLU A 159 -22.63 -2.21 -15.54
N GLY A 160 -22.93 -2.25 -14.24
CA GLY A 160 -24.24 -2.60 -13.72
C GLY A 160 -25.31 -1.64 -14.22
N TYR A 161 -25.00 -0.33 -14.23
CA TYR A 161 -25.92 0.68 -14.72
C TYR A 161 -26.09 0.58 -16.24
N ARG A 162 -24.98 0.45 -16.99
CA ARG A 162 -25.01 0.33 -18.45
C ARG A 162 -25.83 -0.88 -18.91
N LYS A 163 -25.72 -2.00 -18.20
CA LYS A 163 -26.47 -3.24 -18.48
C LYS A 163 -27.86 -3.27 -17.83
N GLN A 164 -28.28 -2.20 -17.14
CA GLN A 164 -29.54 -2.10 -16.38
C GLN A 164 -29.74 -3.22 -15.34
N ARG A 165 -28.65 -3.78 -14.82
CA ARG A 165 -28.68 -4.85 -13.80
C ARG A 165 -28.63 -4.23 -12.40
N TYR A 166 -29.63 -3.43 -12.05
CA TYR A 166 -29.61 -2.58 -10.84
C TYR A 166 -29.50 -3.37 -9.52
N LEU A 167 -30.19 -4.52 -9.42
CA LEU A 167 -30.07 -5.36 -8.22
C LEU A 167 -28.63 -5.83 -8.04
N LEU A 168 -28.04 -6.41 -9.10
CA LEU A 168 -26.66 -6.88 -9.08
C LEU A 168 -25.65 -5.74 -8.84
N LEU A 169 -25.91 -4.56 -9.42
CA LEU A 169 -25.12 -3.36 -9.18
C LEU A 169 -25.07 -3.06 -7.68
N PHE A 170 -26.24 -2.84 -7.07
CA PHE A 170 -26.29 -2.40 -5.68
C PHE A 170 -25.84 -3.50 -4.72
N THR A 171 -26.19 -4.77 -4.94
CA THR A 171 -25.74 -5.85 -4.04
C THR A 171 -24.23 -6.05 -4.07
N ILE A 172 -23.62 -6.16 -5.25
CA ILE A 172 -22.16 -6.31 -5.35
C ILE A 172 -21.46 -5.04 -4.86
N SER A 173 -21.96 -3.86 -5.23
CA SER A 173 -21.38 -2.59 -4.80
C SER A 173 -21.36 -2.47 -3.28
N TYR A 174 -22.49 -2.71 -2.61
CA TYR A 174 -22.57 -2.62 -1.15
C TYR A 174 -21.80 -3.73 -0.43
N LEU A 175 -21.70 -4.93 -1.02
CA LEU A 175 -20.80 -5.98 -0.51
C LEU A 175 -19.34 -5.51 -0.55
N LEU A 176 -18.88 -4.93 -1.67
CA LEU A 176 -17.53 -4.38 -1.78
C LEU A 176 -17.29 -3.27 -0.76
N ILE A 177 -18.28 -2.42 -0.51
CA ILE A 177 -18.18 -1.37 0.51
C ILE A 177 -18.16 -1.94 1.94
N ALA A 178 -18.85 -3.05 2.20
CA ALA A 178 -18.74 -3.76 3.48
C ALA A 178 -17.31 -4.30 3.68
N LEU A 179 -16.71 -4.89 2.64
CA LEU A 179 -15.30 -5.32 2.67
C LEU A 179 -14.36 -4.12 2.88
N ALA A 180 -14.59 -3.00 2.20
CA ALA A 180 -13.81 -1.78 2.41
C ALA A 180 -13.92 -1.25 3.85
N PHE A 181 -15.10 -1.33 4.45
CA PHE A 181 -15.33 -0.97 5.85
C PHE A 181 -14.58 -1.90 6.79
N LEU A 182 -14.66 -3.22 6.62
CA LEU A 182 -13.95 -4.18 7.47
C LEU A 182 -12.42 -4.12 7.31
N MET A 183 -11.90 -3.42 6.32
CA MET A 183 -10.48 -3.10 6.19
C MET A 183 -10.08 -1.82 6.92
N LYS A 184 -10.83 -0.73 6.75
CA LYS A 184 -10.36 0.61 7.16
C LYS A 184 -11.46 1.57 7.64
N GLY A 185 -12.61 1.04 8.01
CA GLY A 185 -13.74 1.81 8.54
C GLY A 185 -14.42 2.68 7.48
N PHE A 186 -14.86 3.87 7.89
CA PHE A 186 -15.81 4.70 7.13
C PHE A 186 -15.26 5.29 5.82
N GLN A 187 -13.95 5.20 5.54
CA GLN A 187 -13.37 5.74 4.31
C GLN A 187 -14.06 5.19 3.03
N GLY A 188 -14.34 3.89 2.99
CA GLY A 188 -15.03 3.27 1.85
C GLY A 188 -16.48 3.73 1.71
N VAL A 189 -17.15 3.95 2.85
CA VAL A 189 -18.55 4.43 2.89
C VAL A 189 -18.64 5.87 2.38
N ALA A 190 -17.72 6.74 2.78
CA ALA A 190 -17.65 8.10 2.27
C ALA A 190 -17.41 8.12 0.75
N ALA A 191 -16.48 7.30 0.25
CA ALA A 191 -16.24 7.16 -1.19
C ALA A 191 -17.49 6.66 -1.92
N GLN A 192 -18.23 5.70 -1.37
CA GLN A 192 -19.49 5.20 -1.94
C GLN A 192 -20.53 6.29 -2.06
N ALA A 193 -20.76 7.06 -0.99
CA ALA A 193 -21.75 8.13 -0.98
C ALA A 193 -21.47 9.16 -2.08
N VAL A 194 -20.23 9.67 -2.14
CA VAL A 194 -19.79 10.61 -3.19
C VAL A 194 -19.98 10.00 -4.58
N THR A 195 -19.56 8.75 -4.77
CA THR A 195 -19.62 8.04 -6.04
C THR A 195 -21.05 7.89 -6.54
N LEU A 196 -21.96 7.38 -5.71
CA LEU A 196 -23.36 7.18 -6.08
C LEU A 196 -24.06 8.51 -6.35
N LEU A 197 -23.88 9.50 -5.47
CA LEU A 197 -24.50 10.83 -5.63
C LEU A 197 -24.07 11.48 -6.95
N VAL A 198 -22.77 11.53 -7.23
CA VAL A 198 -22.25 12.16 -8.45
C VAL A 198 -22.64 11.36 -9.69
N PHE A 199 -22.53 10.04 -9.64
CA PHE A 199 -22.84 9.18 -10.79
C PHE A 199 -24.31 9.27 -11.20
N PHE A 200 -25.25 9.10 -10.25
CA PHE A 200 -26.68 9.12 -10.55
C PHE A 200 -27.20 10.54 -10.83
N SER A 201 -26.58 11.58 -10.29
CA SER A 201 -26.84 12.97 -10.69
C SER A 201 -26.40 13.24 -12.13
N TRP A 202 -25.19 12.81 -12.51
CA TRP A 202 -24.70 12.92 -13.88
C TRP A 202 -25.58 12.17 -14.87
N LYS A 203 -26.03 10.96 -14.52
CA LYS A 203 -26.95 10.18 -15.33
C LYS A 203 -28.40 10.68 -15.31
N LYS A 204 -28.71 11.70 -14.51
CA LYS A 204 -30.08 12.21 -14.30
C LYS A 204 -31.07 11.10 -13.89
N ASP A 205 -30.59 10.07 -13.20
CA ASP A 205 -31.40 8.94 -12.68
C ASP A 205 -31.34 8.91 -11.14
N PHE A 206 -31.43 10.09 -10.51
CA PHE A 206 -31.29 10.25 -9.06
C PHE A 206 -32.35 9.45 -8.28
N LYS A 207 -33.55 9.29 -8.85
CA LYS A 207 -34.62 8.44 -8.31
C LYS A 207 -34.18 7.00 -8.05
N ARG A 208 -33.14 6.51 -8.74
CA ARG A 208 -32.61 5.15 -8.54
C ARG A 208 -32.03 4.96 -7.14
N LEU A 209 -31.56 6.03 -6.50
CA LEU A 209 -31.09 6.00 -5.11
C LEU A 209 -32.23 5.78 -4.10
N PHE A 210 -33.49 5.79 -4.52
CA PHE A 210 -34.65 5.48 -3.67
C PHE A 210 -35.34 4.18 -4.10
N SER A 211 -34.68 3.38 -4.95
CA SER A 211 -35.23 2.12 -5.44
C SER A 211 -35.09 0.99 -4.42
N TRP A 212 -35.99 0.00 -4.48
CA TRP A 212 -35.91 -1.18 -3.61
C TRP A 212 -34.59 -1.95 -3.80
N GLN A 213 -34.01 -1.96 -5.01
CA GLN A 213 -32.73 -2.59 -5.27
C GLN A 213 -31.59 -1.93 -4.49
N HIS A 214 -31.64 -0.60 -4.36
CA HIS A 214 -30.69 0.14 -3.55
C HIS A 214 -30.84 -0.19 -2.06
N ILE A 215 -32.09 -0.25 -1.58
CA ILE A 215 -32.41 -0.66 -0.20
C ILE A 215 -31.86 -2.07 0.08
N VAL A 216 -32.04 -3.03 -0.83
CA VAL A 216 -31.48 -4.39 -0.69
C VAL A 216 -29.95 -4.35 -0.56
N GLY A 217 -29.28 -3.51 -1.36
CA GLY A 217 -27.83 -3.27 -1.21
C GLY A 217 -27.47 -2.72 0.18
N MET A 218 -28.20 -1.71 0.66
CA MET A 218 -27.97 -1.15 1.99
C MET A 218 -28.18 -2.19 3.11
N LEU A 219 -29.26 -2.98 3.04
CA LEU A 219 -29.54 -4.04 4.01
C LEU A 219 -28.45 -5.10 4.01
N LEU A 220 -27.90 -5.46 2.85
CA LEU A 220 -26.77 -6.38 2.75
C LEU A 220 -25.53 -5.81 3.47
N PHE A 221 -25.20 -4.55 3.21
CA PHE A 221 -24.08 -3.89 3.90
C PHE A 221 -24.30 -3.86 5.42
N ILE A 222 -25.47 -3.41 5.87
CA ILE A 222 -25.82 -3.38 7.29
C ILE A 222 -25.73 -4.78 7.87
N GLY A 223 -26.29 -5.80 7.22
CA GLY A 223 -26.25 -7.19 7.68
C GLY A 223 -24.82 -7.72 7.85
N VAL A 224 -23.92 -7.47 6.89
CA VAL A 224 -22.51 -7.88 6.99
C VAL A 224 -21.80 -7.17 8.14
N ILE A 225 -21.97 -5.85 8.27
CA ILE A 225 -21.32 -5.09 9.34
C ILE A 225 -21.91 -5.47 10.71
N SER A 226 -23.23 -5.58 10.83
CA SER A 226 -23.92 -5.99 12.05
C SER A 226 -23.52 -7.39 12.48
N ALA A 227 -23.35 -8.34 11.54
CA ALA A 227 -22.87 -9.68 11.88
C ALA A 227 -21.49 -9.62 12.54
N TYR A 228 -20.54 -8.89 11.95
CA TYR A 228 -19.22 -8.70 12.57
C TYR A 228 -19.29 -7.99 13.92
N MET A 229 -20.03 -6.88 14.01
CA MET A 229 -20.16 -6.09 15.24
C MET A 229 -20.83 -6.88 16.36
N TYR A 230 -21.82 -7.71 16.02
CA TYR A 230 -22.48 -8.60 16.97
C TYR A 230 -21.51 -9.66 17.49
N THR A 231 -20.75 -10.32 16.61
CA THR A 231 -19.73 -11.28 17.05
C THR A 231 -18.70 -10.61 17.96
N TYR A 232 -18.21 -9.42 17.60
CA TYR A 232 -17.30 -8.66 18.45
C TYR A 232 -17.90 -8.36 19.82
N TYR A 233 -19.16 -7.90 19.86
CA TYR A 233 -19.88 -7.61 21.10
C TYR A 233 -20.04 -8.85 21.98
N THR A 234 -20.36 -10.01 21.42
CA THR A 234 -20.51 -11.25 22.19
C THR A 234 -19.21 -11.71 22.86
N VAL A 235 -18.06 -11.37 22.27
CA VAL A 235 -16.74 -11.70 22.83
C VAL A 235 -16.22 -10.59 23.76
N ASN A 236 -16.55 -9.34 23.48
CA ASN A 236 -16.02 -8.16 24.19
C ASN A 236 -17.11 -7.14 24.56
N PRO A 237 -18.09 -7.51 25.41
CA PRO A 237 -19.24 -6.64 25.69
C PRO A 237 -18.82 -5.31 26.36
N GLU A 238 -17.82 -5.34 27.23
CA GLU A 238 -17.38 -4.18 28.01
C GLU A 238 -16.66 -3.12 27.16
N SER A 239 -15.89 -3.54 26.15
CA SER A 239 -15.11 -2.63 25.30
C SER A 239 -15.79 -2.28 23.98
N PHE A 240 -16.97 -2.84 23.70
CA PHE A 240 -17.67 -2.65 22.42
C PHE A 240 -17.97 -1.19 22.09
N LEU A 241 -18.49 -0.41 23.05
CA LEU A 241 -18.79 1.01 22.82
C LEU A 241 -17.51 1.81 22.53
N TYR A 242 -16.43 1.50 23.26
CA TYR A 242 -15.12 2.10 23.03
C TYR A 242 -14.54 1.75 21.66
N TYR A 243 -14.73 0.51 21.21
CA TYR A 243 -14.35 0.05 19.87
C TYR A 243 -15.07 0.86 18.78
N VAL A 244 -16.40 0.95 18.85
CA VAL A 244 -17.22 1.68 17.88
C VAL A 244 -16.85 3.17 17.86
N SER A 245 -16.71 3.80 19.04
CA SER A 245 -16.29 5.21 19.12
C SER A 245 -14.89 5.43 18.56
N THR A 246 -13.97 4.49 18.77
CA THR A 246 -12.61 4.57 18.24
C THR A 246 -12.61 4.49 16.71
N LEU A 247 -13.38 3.57 16.11
CA LEU A 247 -13.51 3.47 14.65
C LEU A 247 -14.08 4.75 14.02
N TRP A 248 -15.05 5.37 14.71
CA TRP A 248 -15.63 6.65 14.32
C TRP A 248 -14.58 7.77 14.37
N ASN A 249 -13.93 7.96 15.52
CA ASN A 249 -12.89 8.98 15.74
C ASN A 249 -11.71 8.83 14.76
N GLN A 250 -11.26 7.61 14.51
CA GLN A 250 -10.19 7.32 13.53
C GLN A 250 -10.57 7.71 12.09
N SER A 251 -11.87 7.82 11.80
CA SER A 251 -12.39 8.28 10.52
C SER A 251 -12.60 9.80 10.50
N GLU A 252 -13.02 10.40 11.61
CA GLU A 252 -13.26 11.84 11.77
C GLU A 252 -12.01 12.71 11.95
N GLN A 253 -10.93 12.19 12.55
CA GLN A 253 -9.66 12.90 12.79
C GLN A 253 -9.01 13.48 11.52
N ARG A 254 -9.58 13.22 10.34
CA ARG A 254 -9.10 13.63 9.01
C ARG A 254 -9.96 14.74 8.41
N THR A 255 -10.87 15.33 9.18
CA THR A 255 -11.83 16.34 8.73
C THR A 255 -11.29 17.76 9.00
N PHE A 256 -11.53 18.66 8.05
CA PHE A 256 -11.00 20.04 7.88
C PHE A 256 -10.92 20.94 9.13
N MET A 257 -11.74 20.70 10.17
CA MET A 257 -11.96 21.63 11.29
C MET A 257 -10.83 21.70 12.33
N ASN A 258 -9.82 20.83 12.25
CA ASN A 258 -8.74 20.77 13.24
C ASN A 258 -7.47 21.54 12.83
N TYR A 259 -7.50 22.30 11.71
CA TYR A 259 -6.27 22.87 11.12
C TYR A 259 -6.37 24.36 10.81
N SER A 260 -5.21 25.03 10.79
CA SER A 260 -5.10 26.44 10.42
C SER A 260 -5.60 26.67 8.99
N TRP A 261 -6.27 27.81 8.76
CA TRP A 261 -6.74 28.20 7.44
C TRP A 261 -5.59 28.29 6.41
N VAL A 262 -4.38 28.67 6.86
CA VAL A 262 -3.18 28.76 6.01
C VAL A 262 -2.79 27.37 5.50
N ASP A 263 -2.72 26.39 6.40
CA ASP A 263 -2.35 25.01 6.04
C ASP A 263 -3.35 24.41 5.06
N ASN A 264 -4.64 24.68 5.30
CA ASN A 264 -5.72 24.30 4.40
C ASN A 264 -5.56 24.94 2.99
N ALA A 265 -5.25 26.23 2.90
CA ALA A 265 -5.07 26.92 1.62
C ALA A 265 -3.82 26.44 0.86
N VAL A 266 -2.68 26.32 1.54
CA VAL A 266 -1.42 25.81 0.97
C VAL A 266 -1.62 24.38 0.48
N HIS A 267 -2.31 23.54 1.27
CA HIS A 267 -2.62 22.18 0.87
C HIS A 267 -3.52 22.14 -0.36
N PHE A 268 -4.62 22.89 -0.38
CA PHE A 268 -5.54 22.93 -1.51
C PHE A 268 -4.83 23.27 -2.84
N ILE A 269 -3.93 24.25 -2.82
CA ILE A 269 -3.16 24.67 -4.00
C ILE A 269 -2.09 23.64 -4.38
N SER A 270 -1.39 23.07 -3.39
CA SER A 270 -0.30 22.11 -3.64
C SER A 270 -0.80 20.70 -3.97
N TYR A 271 -2.03 20.35 -3.60
CA TYR A 271 -2.58 19.00 -3.72
C TYR A 271 -2.54 18.44 -5.15
N PRO A 272 -3.01 19.15 -6.21
CA PRO A 272 -2.92 18.64 -7.58
C PRO A 272 -1.48 18.31 -8.00
N VAL A 273 -0.49 19.12 -7.58
CA VAL A 273 0.93 18.88 -7.85
C VAL A 273 1.41 17.63 -7.10
N LYS A 274 1.00 17.44 -5.85
CA LYS A 274 1.30 16.22 -5.09
C LYS A 274 0.70 14.98 -5.77
N VAL A 275 -0.53 15.04 -6.28
CA VAL A 275 -1.13 13.92 -7.04
C VAL A 275 -0.30 13.60 -8.30
N LEU A 276 0.19 14.61 -9.02
CA LEU A 276 1.09 14.40 -10.17
C LEU A 276 2.43 13.78 -9.75
N TYR A 277 2.95 14.15 -8.58
CA TYR A 277 4.13 13.53 -8.00
C TYR A 277 3.92 12.03 -7.72
N GLU A 278 2.76 11.63 -7.19
CA GLU A 278 2.44 10.22 -6.91
C GLU A 278 2.38 9.33 -8.17
N VAL A 279 2.11 9.92 -9.33
CA VAL A 279 2.09 9.20 -10.62
C VAL A 279 3.36 9.39 -11.45
N LEU A 280 4.39 10.05 -10.91
CA LEU A 280 5.72 10.04 -11.55
C LEU A 280 6.21 8.60 -11.71
N PRO A 281 6.92 8.27 -12.80
CA PRO A 281 7.42 9.18 -13.84
C PRO A 281 6.43 9.48 -14.99
N TYR A 282 5.17 9.06 -14.87
CA TYR A 282 4.14 9.24 -15.90
C TYR A 282 3.33 10.54 -15.74
N GLY A 283 3.55 11.30 -14.66
CA GLY A 283 2.88 12.59 -14.41
C GLY A 283 3.02 13.62 -15.54
N PHE A 284 4.06 13.53 -16.38
CA PHE A 284 4.21 14.38 -17.57
C PHE A 284 3.08 14.24 -18.60
N MET A 285 2.32 13.14 -18.57
CA MET A 285 1.13 12.97 -19.41
C MET A 285 0.06 14.02 -19.09
N PHE A 286 0.11 14.69 -17.94
CA PHE A 286 -0.74 15.85 -17.65
C PHE A 286 -0.61 16.96 -18.70
N LEU A 287 0.57 17.14 -19.32
CA LEU A 287 0.76 18.12 -20.40
C LEU A 287 -0.16 17.85 -21.60
N LEU A 288 -0.55 16.59 -21.83
CA LEU A 288 -1.47 16.18 -22.88
C LEU A 288 -2.91 16.63 -22.61
N LEU A 289 -3.22 17.03 -21.37
CA LEU A 289 -4.54 17.59 -21.02
C LEU A 289 -4.62 19.09 -21.30
N ILE A 290 -3.50 19.77 -21.60
CA ILE A 290 -3.46 21.20 -21.90
C ILE A 290 -3.92 21.42 -23.35
N ARG A 291 -5.24 21.52 -23.55
CA ARG A 291 -5.88 21.79 -24.85
C ARG A 291 -7.18 22.57 -24.71
N LYS A 292 -7.51 23.37 -25.73
CA LYS A 292 -8.70 24.25 -25.72
C LYS A 292 -10.02 23.48 -25.79
N ASP A 293 -10.03 22.33 -26.45
CA ASP A 293 -11.19 21.46 -26.68
C ASP A 293 -11.27 20.29 -25.69
N LEU A 294 -10.54 20.35 -24.56
CA LEU A 294 -10.44 19.26 -23.57
C LEU A 294 -11.81 18.75 -23.14
N ILE A 295 -12.71 19.66 -22.75
CA ILE A 295 -14.04 19.33 -22.25
C ILE A 295 -14.91 18.72 -23.36
N ALA A 296 -14.79 19.20 -24.59
CA ALA A 296 -15.52 18.66 -25.74
C ALA A 296 -15.10 17.20 -25.99
N LYS A 297 -13.79 16.94 -26.02
CA LYS A 297 -13.22 15.61 -26.20
C LYS A 297 -13.58 14.63 -25.09
N ILE A 298 -13.54 15.08 -23.83
CA ILE A 298 -14.00 14.26 -22.69
C ILE A 298 -15.45 13.82 -22.88
N LYS A 299 -16.33 14.73 -23.35
CA LYS A 299 -17.75 14.46 -23.55
C LYS A 299 -18.06 13.50 -24.70
N GLU A 300 -17.12 13.25 -25.62
CA GLU A 300 -17.30 12.28 -26.72
C GLU A 300 -17.39 10.83 -26.20
N ASN A 301 -16.80 10.53 -25.04
CA ASN A 301 -16.80 9.18 -24.48
C ASN A 301 -17.33 9.15 -23.04
N ASN A 302 -18.48 8.50 -22.84
CA ASN A 302 -19.13 8.39 -21.54
C ASN A 302 -18.25 7.74 -20.44
N ILE A 303 -17.34 6.82 -20.78
CA ILE A 303 -16.44 6.22 -19.77
C ILE A 303 -15.36 7.22 -19.36
N ILE A 304 -14.88 8.06 -20.28
CA ILE A 304 -13.94 9.14 -19.96
C ILE A 304 -14.61 10.20 -19.10
N VAL A 305 -15.85 10.59 -19.41
CA VAL A 305 -16.65 11.45 -18.52
C VAL A 305 -16.76 10.84 -17.12
N PHE A 306 -17.10 9.55 -17.03
CA PHE A 306 -17.17 8.84 -15.76
C PHE A 306 -15.84 8.89 -15.01
N ALA A 307 -14.72 8.57 -15.67
CA ALA A 307 -13.40 8.56 -15.06
C ALA A 307 -13.00 9.93 -14.50
N VAL A 308 -13.23 11.00 -15.28
CA VAL A 308 -12.96 12.39 -14.85
C VAL A 308 -13.85 12.78 -13.68
N LEU A 309 -15.16 12.51 -13.75
CA LEU A 309 -16.09 12.86 -12.67
C LEU A 309 -15.78 12.12 -11.37
N MET A 310 -15.55 10.80 -11.44
CA MET A 310 -15.24 9.99 -10.26
C MET A 310 -13.89 10.36 -9.66
N PHE A 311 -12.89 10.65 -10.50
CA PHE A 311 -11.59 11.13 -10.06
C PHE A 311 -11.74 12.47 -9.33
N ILE A 312 -12.37 13.48 -9.94
CA ILE A 312 -12.50 14.81 -9.33
C ILE A 312 -13.32 14.72 -8.05
N ALA A 313 -14.52 14.14 -8.11
CA ALA A 313 -15.45 14.12 -6.97
C ALA A 313 -14.87 13.45 -5.73
N ASN A 314 -14.25 12.28 -5.88
CA ASN A 314 -13.64 11.58 -4.76
C ASN A 314 -12.31 12.23 -4.30
N ASN A 315 -11.60 12.94 -5.18
CA ASN A 315 -10.39 13.68 -4.80
C ASN A 315 -10.69 14.93 -3.95
N VAL A 316 -11.86 15.57 -4.13
CA VAL A 316 -12.22 16.79 -3.37
C VAL A 316 -12.09 16.57 -1.86
N VAL A 317 -12.49 15.40 -1.36
CA VAL A 317 -12.41 15.07 0.08
C VAL A 317 -10.96 15.14 0.58
N TYR A 318 -10.00 14.65 -0.19
CA TYR A 318 -8.57 14.66 0.17
C TYR A 318 -7.92 16.01 -0.12
N MET A 319 -8.39 16.73 -1.13
CA MET A 319 -7.96 18.10 -1.43
C MET A 319 -8.34 19.07 -0.31
N LEU A 320 -9.44 18.80 0.39
CA LEU A 320 -9.89 19.55 1.57
C LEU A 320 -9.33 19.00 2.90
N SER A 321 -8.40 18.04 2.88
CA SER A 321 -7.82 17.44 4.09
C SER A 321 -6.29 17.53 4.06
N PRO A 322 -5.67 18.47 4.81
CA PRO A 322 -4.22 18.70 4.79
C PRO A 322 -3.38 17.46 5.10
N TYR A 323 -3.87 16.63 6.01
CA TYR A 323 -3.23 15.40 6.44
C TYR A 323 -3.78 14.20 5.67
N TRP A 324 -3.21 13.99 4.48
CA TRP A 324 -3.47 12.83 3.64
C TRP A 324 -2.18 12.06 3.36
N HIS A 325 -2.32 10.78 3.02
CA HIS A 325 -1.21 9.99 2.49
C HIS A 325 -1.52 9.60 1.05
N ALA A 326 -0.49 9.61 0.19
CA ALA A 326 -0.51 9.13 -1.19
C ALA A 326 -1.39 7.89 -1.42
N ARG A 327 -1.23 6.91 -0.53
CA ARG A 327 -1.92 5.62 -0.55
C ARG A 327 -3.46 5.70 -0.43
N TYR A 328 -4.02 6.85 -0.07
CA TYR A 328 -5.47 7.05 0.03
C TYR A 328 -6.15 7.22 -1.32
N ILE A 329 -5.42 7.67 -2.35
CA ILE A 329 -6.00 7.93 -3.69
C ILE A 329 -5.66 6.85 -4.72
N PHE A 330 -5.06 5.74 -4.30
CA PHE A 330 -4.69 4.66 -5.22
C PHE A 330 -5.86 4.07 -6.01
N PHE A 331 -7.08 4.14 -5.48
CA PHE A 331 -8.29 3.76 -6.21
C PHE A 331 -8.71 4.76 -7.30
N LEU A 332 -8.16 5.97 -7.27
CA LEU A 332 -8.43 7.05 -8.22
C LEU A 332 -7.36 7.10 -9.32
N LEU A 333 -6.13 6.70 -9.03
CA LEU A 333 -5.02 6.78 -9.99
C LEU A 333 -5.29 6.05 -11.32
N PRO A 334 -5.93 4.87 -11.38
CA PRO A 334 -6.20 4.25 -12.67
C PRO A 334 -7.20 5.04 -13.52
N LEU A 335 -8.13 5.78 -12.92
CA LEU A 335 -9.02 6.68 -13.66
C LEU A 335 -8.21 7.80 -14.33
N LEU A 336 -7.19 8.33 -13.64
CA LEU A 336 -6.27 9.31 -14.22
C LEU A 336 -5.44 8.69 -15.36
N PHE A 337 -4.92 7.47 -15.18
CA PHE A 337 -4.19 6.78 -16.25
C PHE A 337 -5.04 6.47 -17.47
N VAL A 338 -6.32 6.11 -17.28
CA VAL A 338 -7.28 5.97 -18.38
C VAL A 338 -7.39 7.27 -19.17
N VAL A 339 -7.55 8.41 -18.50
CA VAL A 339 -7.63 9.72 -19.15
C VAL A 339 -6.31 10.07 -19.86
N PHE A 340 -5.17 9.81 -19.23
CA PHE A 340 -3.85 10.03 -19.82
C PHE A 340 -3.64 9.20 -21.09
N VAL A 341 -3.96 7.90 -21.08
CA VAL A 341 -3.83 7.01 -22.26
C VAL A 341 -4.79 7.44 -23.36
N TYR A 342 -6.02 7.85 -23.03
CA TYR A 342 -6.98 8.38 -24.00
C TYR A 342 -6.41 9.59 -24.76
N PHE A 343 -5.91 10.59 -24.02
CA PHE A 343 -5.36 11.80 -24.64
C PHE A 343 -3.99 11.58 -25.32
N TYR A 344 -3.19 10.62 -24.85
CA TYR A 344 -1.97 10.21 -25.54
C TYR A 344 -2.27 9.71 -26.95
N ASN A 345 -3.29 8.87 -27.10
CA ASN A 345 -3.70 8.34 -28.40
C ASN A 345 -4.34 9.42 -29.31
N GLU A 346 -5.17 10.31 -28.76
CA GLU A 346 -5.77 11.40 -29.53
C GLU A 346 -4.71 12.36 -30.10
N TRP A 347 -3.72 12.75 -29.31
CA TRP A 347 -2.67 13.66 -29.78
C TRP A 347 -1.70 13.01 -30.77
N HIS A 348 -1.50 11.69 -30.66
CA HIS A 348 -0.69 10.96 -31.63
C HIS A 348 -1.28 11.04 -33.05
N SER A 349 -2.59 11.23 -33.16
CA SER A 349 -3.31 11.44 -34.43
C SER A 349 -3.35 12.92 -34.86
N GLY A 350 -3.39 13.88 -33.91
CA GLY A 350 -3.71 15.29 -34.20
C GLY A 350 -2.58 16.33 -34.07
N ASN A 351 -1.61 16.16 -33.17
CA ASN A 351 -0.47 17.08 -33.03
C ASN A 351 0.79 16.36 -32.51
N PRO A 352 1.67 15.91 -33.42
CA PRO A 352 2.81 15.10 -33.05
C PRO A 352 3.90 15.88 -32.29
N LYS A 353 3.86 17.22 -32.22
CA LYS A 353 4.93 18.01 -31.56
C LYS A 353 4.91 17.83 -30.04
N LEU A 354 3.73 17.93 -29.41
CA LEU A 354 3.61 17.78 -27.95
C LEU A 354 3.90 16.34 -27.51
N VAL A 355 3.42 15.34 -28.26
CA VAL A 355 3.73 13.92 -28.01
C VAL A 355 5.23 13.67 -28.14
N ARG A 356 5.90 14.22 -29.16
CA ARG A 356 7.36 14.14 -29.28
C ARG A 356 8.08 14.76 -28.09
N PHE A 357 7.62 15.91 -27.59
CA PHE A 357 8.19 16.55 -26.40
C PHE A 357 8.06 15.66 -25.16
N VAL A 358 6.87 15.13 -24.87
CA VAL A 358 6.66 14.20 -23.74
C VAL A 358 7.51 12.93 -23.89
N ASN A 359 7.57 12.36 -25.10
CA ASN A 359 8.43 11.21 -25.42
C ASN A 359 9.92 11.52 -25.21
N GLN A 360 10.35 12.77 -25.44
CA GLN A 360 11.73 13.20 -25.20
C GLN A 360 12.05 13.29 -23.71
N LEU A 361 11.09 13.67 -22.86
CA LEU A 361 11.27 13.65 -21.40
C LEU A 361 11.56 12.23 -20.91
N TRP A 362 10.79 11.24 -21.37
CA TRP A 362 11.03 9.83 -21.02
C TRP A 362 12.34 9.29 -21.59
N PHE A 363 12.73 9.73 -22.79
CA PHE A 363 14.05 9.41 -23.34
C PHE A 363 15.17 9.91 -22.42
N TRP A 364 15.10 11.16 -21.97
CA TRP A 364 16.11 11.71 -21.06
C TRP A 364 16.10 11.06 -19.68
N LEU A 365 14.93 10.72 -19.13
CA LEU A 365 14.86 9.94 -17.89
C LEU A 365 15.50 8.56 -18.06
N ALA A 366 15.29 7.88 -19.19
CA ALA A 366 15.96 6.62 -19.47
C ALA A 366 17.48 6.78 -19.63
N ALA A 367 17.93 7.89 -20.21
CA ALA A 367 19.37 8.22 -20.32
C ALA A 367 19.99 8.49 -18.94
N ILE A 368 19.28 9.18 -18.05
CA ILE A 368 19.69 9.36 -16.65
C ILE A 368 19.75 8.01 -15.94
N ALA A 369 18.76 7.14 -16.12
CA ALA A 369 18.78 5.80 -15.53
C ALA A 369 20.00 4.98 -16.00
N LEU A 370 20.35 5.05 -17.29
CA LEU A 370 21.58 4.44 -17.81
C LEU A 370 22.83 5.03 -17.14
N LEU A 371 22.92 6.36 -17.04
CA LEU A 371 24.05 7.04 -16.42
C LEU A 371 24.21 6.62 -14.95
N VAL A 372 23.10 6.54 -14.21
CA VAL A 372 23.11 6.05 -12.81
C VAL A 372 23.67 4.63 -12.75
N LEU A 373 23.25 3.72 -13.63
CA LEU A 373 23.77 2.35 -13.67
C LEU A 373 25.27 2.29 -13.99
N LEU A 374 25.78 3.19 -14.83
CA LEU A 374 27.21 3.22 -15.19
C LEU A 374 28.08 3.85 -14.09
N VAL A 375 27.57 4.90 -13.42
CA VAL A 375 28.34 5.68 -12.45
C VAL A 375 28.25 5.09 -11.04
N PHE A 376 27.10 4.57 -10.63
CA PHE A 376 26.87 4.12 -9.26
C PHE A 376 27.91 3.10 -8.75
N PRO A 377 28.31 2.06 -9.52
CA PRO A 377 29.33 1.11 -9.08
C PRO A 377 30.71 1.71 -8.82
N LEU A 378 30.97 2.91 -9.34
CA LEU A 378 32.23 3.64 -9.17
C LEU A 378 32.20 4.57 -7.95
N THR A 379 31.08 4.63 -7.22
CA THR A 379 30.93 5.47 -6.04
C THR A 379 31.25 4.70 -4.76
N PRO A 380 31.70 5.37 -3.68
CA PRO A 380 31.89 4.73 -2.38
C PRO A 380 30.61 4.09 -1.82
N TYR A 381 29.43 4.57 -2.24
CA TYR A 381 28.15 4.00 -1.83
C TYR A 381 27.94 2.57 -2.34
N ALA A 382 28.61 2.15 -3.41
CA ALA A 382 28.49 0.79 -3.94
C ALA A 382 29.29 -0.25 -3.15
N GLU A 383 30.16 0.19 -2.23
CA GLU A 383 30.98 -0.70 -1.39
C GLU A 383 30.10 -1.55 -0.46
N GLY A 384 30.55 -2.77 -0.17
CA GLY A 384 29.85 -3.70 0.74
C GLY A 384 28.78 -4.59 0.10
N VAL A 385 28.31 -4.29 -1.12
CA VAL A 385 27.38 -5.18 -1.86
C VAL A 385 28.13 -5.98 -2.92
N LYS A 386 28.11 -7.32 -2.78
CA LYS A 386 28.77 -8.23 -3.73
C LYS A 386 28.15 -8.09 -5.12
N ASN A 387 29.02 -8.14 -6.15
CA ASN A 387 28.64 -8.13 -7.56
C ASN A 387 27.95 -6.85 -8.06
N THR A 388 27.97 -5.74 -7.31
CA THR A 388 27.36 -4.46 -7.73
C THR A 388 27.78 -4.05 -9.13
N PHE A 389 29.08 -4.13 -9.44
CA PHE A 389 29.60 -3.81 -10.78
C PHE A 389 28.94 -4.67 -11.87
N TRP A 390 28.94 -5.99 -11.71
CA TRP A 390 28.39 -6.91 -12.71
C TRP A 390 26.87 -6.74 -12.88
N VAL A 391 26.13 -6.54 -11.79
CA VAL A 391 24.68 -6.33 -11.85
C VAL A 391 24.37 -5.01 -12.55
N CYS A 392 24.99 -3.91 -12.16
CA CYS A 392 24.71 -2.60 -12.75
C CYS A 392 25.07 -2.54 -14.24
N TYR A 393 26.24 -3.06 -14.65
CA TYR A 393 26.63 -3.09 -16.07
C TYR A 393 25.79 -4.10 -16.87
N GLY A 394 25.42 -5.23 -16.27
CA GLY A 394 24.50 -6.19 -16.86
C GLY A 394 23.11 -5.59 -17.13
N LEU A 395 22.62 -4.70 -16.25
CA LEU A 395 21.37 -3.95 -16.45
C LEU A 395 21.56 -2.71 -17.36
N ALA A 396 22.75 -2.12 -17.42
CA ALA A 396 23.04 -0.98 -18.29
C ALA A 396 22.94 -1.34 -19.79
N LEU A 397 23.39 -2.54 -20.17
CA LEU A 397 23.33 -3.03 -21.55
C LEU A 397 21.91 -3.03 -22.15
N PRO A 398 20.88 -3.67 -21.53
CA PRO A 398 19.52 -3.61 -22.05
C PRO A 398 18.95 -2.18 -22.02
N VAL A 399 19.27 -1.33 -21.03
CA VAL A 399 18.82 0.07 -21.03
C VAL A 399 19.41 0.86 -22.21
N ALA A 400 20.69 0.66 -22.53
CA ALA A 400 21.32 1.26 -23.71
C ALA A 400 20.65 0.79 -25.01
N GLY A 401 20.34 -0.51 -25.11
CA GLY A 401 19.57 -1.08 -26.22
C GLY A 401 18.16 -0.50 -26.34
N ILE A 402 17.48 -0.25 -25.22
CA ILE A 402 16.17 0.41 -25.17
C ILE A 402 16.28 1.85 -25.64
N LEU A 403 17.26 2.63 -25.18
CA LEU A 403 17.47 4.02 -25.63
C LEU A 403 17.69 4.10 -27.14
N TRP A 404 18.49 3.19 -27.70
CA TRP A 404 18.66 3.10 -29.14
C TRP A 404 17.33 2.78 -29.84
N THR A 405 16.55 1.84 -29.30
CA THR A 405 15.22 1.49 -29.81
C THR A 405 14.22 2.65 -29.73
N MET A 406 14.23 3.46 -28.65
CA MET A 406 13.38 4.64 -28.49
C MET A 406 13.64 5.70 -29.58
N ARG A 407 14.87 5.81 -30.08
CA ARG A 407 15.17 6.68 -31.24
C ARG A 407 14.65 6.11 -32.55
N LYS A 408 14.61 4.78 -32.69
CA LYS A 408 14.16 4.10 -33.91
C LYS A 408 12.64 3.90 -33.97
N MET A 409 11.98 3.83 -32.82
CA MET A 409 10.54 3.59 -32.69
C MET A 409 9.88 4.59 -31.70
N PRO A 410 9.82 5.90 -32.02
CA PRO A 410 9.25 6.91 -31.13
C PRO A 410 7.80 6.63 -30.68
N GLN A 411 7.02 5.93 -31.49
CA GLN A 411 5.65 5.53 -31.18
C GLN A 411 5.53 4.55 -30.01
N SER A 412 6.63 3.85 -29.67
CA SER A 412 6.68 2.86 -28.59
C SER A 412 7.46 3.37 -27.37
N ASN A 413 7.82 4.66 -27.33
CA ASN A 413 8.64 5.22 -26.25
C ASN A 413 8.04 5.04 -24.86
N LEU A 414 6.72 5.15 -24.72
CA LEU A 414 6.08 4.98 -23.42
C LEU A 414 6.24 3.55 -22.88
N ILE A 415 5.94 2.53 -23.69
CA ILE A 415 6.11 1.13 -23.25
C ILE A 415 7.60 0.76 -23.06
N LEU A 416 8.48 1.28 -23.90
CA LEU A 416 9.93 1.11 -23.73
C LEU A 416 10.40 1.75 -22.41
N PHE A 417 9.88 2.92 -22.05
CA PHE A 417 10.19 3.57 -20.79
C PHE A 417 9.61 2.81 -19.58
N VAL A 418 8.41 2.22 -19.70
CA VAL A 418 7.89 1.28 -18.69
C VAL A 418 8.87 0.13 -18.43
N ILE A 419 9.47 -0.44 -19.48
CA ILE A 419 10.50 -1.48 -19.33
C ILE A 419 11.74 -0.95 -18.60
N VAL A 420 12.19 0.28 -18.88
CA VAL A 420 13.30 0.92 -18.14
C VAL A 420 12.96 1.06 -16.66
N VAL A 421 11.73 1.44 -16.32
CA VAL A 421 11.28 1.55 -14.92
C VAL A 421 11.29 0.19 -14.23
N ILE A 422 10.87 -0.88 -14.91
CA ILE A 422 10.95 -2.25 -14.40
C ILE A 422 12.42 -2.70 -14.21
N ILE A 423 13.31 -2.38 -15.15
CA ILE A 423 14.76 -2.62 -14.97
C ILE A 423 15.29 -1.86 -13.75
N GLY A 424 14.80 -0.63 -13.51
CA GLY A 424 15.08 0.13 -12.30
C GLY A 424 14.65 -0.60 -11.03
N LYS A 425 13.51 -1.32 -11.03
CA LYS A 425 13.08 -2.18 -9.92
C LYS A 425 14.08 -3.30 -9.65
N TYR A 426 14.55 -3.99 -10.68
CA TYR A 426 15.62 -5.00 -10.51
C TYR A 426 16.92 -4.40 -9.95
N ALA A 427 17.33 -3.21 -10.42
CA ALA A 427 18.49 -2.51 -9.87
C ALA A 427 18.28 -2.17 -8.38
N SER A 428 17.06 -1.77 -8.02
CA SER A 428 16.67 -1.51 -6.64
C SER A 428 16.77 -2.77 -5.77
N ASP A 429 16.22 -3.89 -6.21
CA ASP A 429 16.23 -5.15 -5.45
C ASP A 429 17.63 -5.74 -5.27
N PHE A 430 18.42 -5.76 -6.34
CA PHE A 430 19.71 -6.43 -6.32
C PHE A 430 20.82 -5.58 -5.71
N VAL A 431 20.72 -4.25 -5.82
CA VAL A 431 21.77 -3.30 -5.45
C VAL A 431 21.26 -2.26 -4.46
N PHE A 432 20.38 -1.35 -4.86
CA PHE A 432 20.14 -0.13 -4.08
C PHE A 432 19.56 -0.39 -2.69
N VAL A 433 18.61 -1.32 -2.55
CA VAL A 433 18.01 -1.67 -1.25
C VAL A 433 19.07 -2.28 -0.31
N LYS A 434 19.99 -3.10 -0.84
CA LYS A 434 21.08 -3.72 -0.06
C LYS A 434 22.18 -2.73 0.31
N VAL A 435 22.45 -1.76 -0.55
CA VAL A 435 23.35 -0.65 -0.18
C VAL A 435 22.70 0.15 0.94
N TYR A 436 21.42 0.49 0.77
CA TYR A 436 20.69 1.30 1.74
C TYR A 436 20.56 0.60 3.09
N SER A 437 20.46 -0.74 3.14
CA SER A 437 20.35 -1.50 4.39
C SER A 437 21.54 -1.36 5.33
N HIS A 438 22.75 -1.10 4.83
CA HIS A 438 23.93 -0.90 5.68
C HIS A 438 23.87 0.41 6.47
N ASN A 439 23.08 1.37 6.00
CA ASN A 439 22.99 2.71 6.57
C ASN A 439 21.69 2.95 7.37
N ILE A 440 20.79 1.97 7.42
CA ILE A 440 19.48 2.08 8.07
C ILE A 440 19.47 1.27 9.36
N LYS A 441 19.10 1.92 10.46
CA LYS A 441 19.10 1.35 11.81
C LYS A 441 18.05 0.25 11.99
N GLU A 442 16.94 0.33 11.25
CA GLU A 442 15.82 -0.60 11.25
C GLU A 442 16.26 -2.05 10.97
N TYR A 443 17.30 -2.27 10.16
CA TYR A 443 17.86 -3.61 9.95
C TYR A 443 18.52 -4.15 11.23
N ARG A 444 19.31 -3.31 11.91
CA ARG A 444 19.91 -3.66 13.20
C ARG A 444 18.86 -3.89 14.28
N HIS A 445 17.79 -3.09 14.32
CA HIS A 445 16.70 -3.24 15.29
C HIS A 445 15.96 -4.57 15.11
N ARG A 446 15.65 -4.94 13.86
CA ARG A 446 15.12 -6.27 13.54
C ARG A 446 16.03 -7.37 14.07
N ASP A 447 17.32 -7.32 13.75
CA ASP A 447 18.26 -8.40 14.09
C ASP A 447 18.43 -8.54 15.61
N LEU A 448 18.39 -7.42 16.35
CA LEU A 448 18.38 -7.42 17.81
C LEU A 448 17.08 -8.01 18.40
N ALA A 449 15.92 -7.66 17.83
CA ALA A 449 14.63 -8.21 18.26
C ALA A 449 14.54 -9.72 18.01
N ILE A 450 15.01 -10.19 16.85
CA ILE A 450 15.13 -11.62 16.54
C ILE A 450 16.02 -12.32 17.57
N LYS A 451 17.18 -11.73 17.91
CA LYS A 451 18.08 -12.28 18.92
C LYS A 451 17.41 -12.40 20.30
N VAL A 452 16.63 -11.40 20.72
CA VAL A 452 15.86 -11.45 21.98
C VAL A 452 14.84 -12.58 21.95
N GLY A 453 14.10 -12.72 20.86
CA GLY A 453 13.14 -13.83 20.68
C GLY A 453 13.82 -15.20 20.79
N GLN A 454 14.97 -15.37 20.14
CA GLN A 454 15.75 -16.62 20.19
C GLN A 454 16.33 -16.91 21.58
N MET A 455 16.87 -15.90 22.28
CA MET A 455 17.43 -16.06 23.63
C MET A 455 16.39 -16.48 24.68
N THR A 456 15.14 -16.14 24.43
CA THR A 456 14.04 -16.31 25.39
C THR A 456 13.07 -17.41 24.98
N HIS A 457 13.30 -18.08 23.85
CA HIS A 457 12.46 -19.16 23.32
C HIS A 457 12.26 -20.27 24.35
N GLY A 458 11.01 -20.71 24.53
CA GLY A 458 10.64 -21.76 25.50
C GLY A 458 10.68 -21.32 26.97
N LYS A 459 10.86 -20.03 27.27
CA LYS A 459 10.80 -19.47 28.62
C LYS A 459 9.83 -18.30 28.66
N PRO A 460 9.01 -18.12 29.71
CA PRO A 460 8.06 -17.01 29.79
C PRO A 460 8.75 -15.65 29.62
N LEU A 461 8.14 -14.75 28.85
CA LEU A 461 8.61 -13.38 28.61
C LEU A 461 7.43 -12.44 28.56
N TYR A 462 7.55 -11.33 29.28
CA TYR A 462 6.52 -10.32 29.34
C TYR A 462 7.08 -8.94 29.09
N LEU A 463 6.24 -8.06 28.55
CA LEU A 463 6.50 -6.62 28.65
C LEU A 463 6.22 -6.18 30.08
N PHE A 464 7.21 -5.60 30.73
CA PHE A 464 7.05 -5.07 32.09
C PHE A 464 6.14 -3.84 32.04
N LYS A 465 4.98 -3.85 32.71
CA LYS A 465 4.04 -2.71 32.76
C LYS A 465 3.65 -2.14 31.38
N SER A 466 3.02 -0.97 31.39
CA SER A 466 2.54 -0.25 30.21
C SER A 466 3.62 0.68 29.62
N PHE A 467 4.63 0.15 28.94
CA PHE A 467 5.47 0.98 28.05
C PHE A 467 5.15 0.73 26.57
N PRO A 468 5.28 1.76 25.71
CA PRO A 468 5.16 1.58 24.28
C PRO A 468 6.43 0.94 23.72
N ILE A 469 6.31 -0.29 23.23
CA ILE A 469 7.30 -0.92 22.35
C ILE A 469 6.78 -0.84 20.91
N SER A 470 7.67 -0.70 19.94
CA SER A 470 7.25 -0.65 18.54
C SER A 470 6.76 -2.01 18.06
N GLU A 471 5.69 -2.02 17.27
CA GLU A 471 4.96 -3.24 16.89
C GLU A 471 5.79 -4.15 15.99
N ASP A 472 6.73 -3.60 15.23
CA ASP A 472 7.72 -4.37 14.46
C ASP A 472 8.63 -5.21 15.37
N VAL A 473 9.11 -4.64 16.47
CA VAL A 473 9.94 -5.35 17.47
C VAL A 473 9.12 -6.46 18.14
N SER A 474 7.90 -6.14 18.58
CA SER A 474 6.97 -7.13 19.13
C SER A 474 6.70 -8.26 18.15
N PHE A 475 6.52 -7.95 16.86
CA PHE A 475 6.32 -8.97 15.83
C PHE A 475 7.52 -9.91 15.72
N TYR A 476 8.74 -9.38 15.62
CA TYR A 476 9.92 -10.24 15.49
C TYR A 476 10.11 -11.14 16.72
N ILE A 477 9.93 -10.61 17.93
CA ILE A 477 10.05 -11.40 19.16
C ILE A 477 8.97 -12.49 19.20
N SER A 478 7.71 -12.13 18.95
CA SER A 478 6.57 -13.06 18.98
C SER A 478 6.73 -14.16 17.92
N ARG A 479 7.19 -13.80 16.71
CA ARG A 479 7.45 -14.74 15.63
C ARG A 479 8.50 -15.80 15.98
N GLU A 480 9.65 -15.37 16.52
CA GLU A 480 10.71 -16.32 16.90
C GLU A 480 10.30 -17.21 18.08
N ARG A 481 9.42 -16.71 18.94
CA ARG A 481 8.92 -17.45 20.11
C ARG A 481 7.72 -18.34 19.81
N LYS A 482 6.98 -18.05 18.73
CA LYS A 482 5.69 -18.68 18.38
C LYS A 482 4.63 -18.50 19.47
N GLU A 483 4.65 -17.36 20.14
CA GLU A 483 3.68 -17.01 21.18
C GLU A 483 3.53 -15.49 21.25
N VAL A 484 2.45 -15.03 21.86
CA VAL A 484 2.17 -13.61 22.03
C VAL A 484 3.12 -13.01 23.06
N LEU A 485 3.78 -11.91 22.70
CA LEU A 485 4.51 -11.08 23.66
C LEU A 485 3.51 -10.26 24.49
N ALA A 486 2.95 -10.90 25.52
CA ALA A 486 1.93 -10.32 26.38
C ALA A 486 2.51 -9.27 27.36
N ARG A 487 1.63 -8.41 27.87
CA ARG A 487 1.94 -7.48 28.98
C ARG A 487 1.61 -8.14 30.31
N GLU A 488 2.51 -8.00 31.29
CA GLU A 488 2.28 -8.42 32.68
C GLU A 488 2.27 -7.20 33.61
N HIS A 489 1.20 -7.09 34.38
CA HIS A 489 0.87 -5.91 35.19
C HIS A 489 0.97 -6.16 36.70
N THR A 490 0.97 -7.41 37.14
CA THR A 490 0.67 -7.76 38.55
C THR A 490 1.72 -8.66 39.19
N LEU A 491 2.17 -9.73 38.51
CA LEU A 491 3.01 -10.75 39.14
C LEU A 491 4.36 -10.87 38.45
N TYR A 492 5.42 -10.56 39.20
CA TYR A 492 6.81 -10.68 38.73
C TYR A 492 7.51 -11.82 39.45
N ASP A 493 7.86 -12.88 38.73
CA ASP A 493 8.55 -14.05 39.27
C ASP A 493 10.05 -14.07 38.88
N THR A 494 10.79 -15.05 39.39
CA THR A 494 12.24 -15.19 39.17
C THR A 494 12.60 -16.09 37.99
N THR A 495 11.62 -16.77 37.39
CA THR A 495 11.76 -17.71 36.29
C THR A 495 11.51 -17.08 34.91
N SER A 496 10.73 -16.01 34.90
CA SER A 496 10.28 -15.26 33.73
C SER A 496 11.29 -14.17 33.33
N TYR A 497 11.34 -13.89 32.04
CA TYR A 497 12.04 -12.72 31.53
C TYR A 497 11.10 -11.53 31.38
N TYR A 498 11.66 -10.33 31.46
CA TYR A 498 10.93 -9.09 31.29
C TYR A 498 11.67 -8.16 30.35
N ILE A 499 10.95 -7.52 29.43
CA ILE A 499 11.47 -6.39 28.65
C ILE A 499 11.05 -5.11 29.34
N MET A 500 12.01 -4.21 29.57
CA MET A 500 11.81 -2.94 30.25
C MET A 500 12.37 -1.79 29.42
N SER A 501 11.73 -0.63 29.46
CA SER A 501 12.30 0.62 28.93
C SER A 501 13.31 1.24 29.90
N SER A 502 14.12 2.21 29.43
CA SER A 502 15.00 3.02 30.28
C SER A 502 14.27 3.64 31.48
N ALA A 503 13.05 4.16 31.27
CA ALA A 503 12.25 4.76 32.33
C ALA A 503 11.83 3.72 33.40
N GLN A 504 11.47 2.52 32.96
CA GLN A 504 11.09 1.44 33.88
C GLN A 504 12.29 0.82 34.59
N ASN A 505 13.42 0.72 33.90
CA ASN A 505 14.68 0.32 34.50
C ASN A 505 15.07 1.30 35.62
N LYS A 506 14.87 2.61 35.41
CA LYS A 506 15.05 3.62 36.46
C LYS A 506 14.07 3.40 37.63
N LEU A 507 12.78 3.22 37.36
CA LEU A 507 11.78 2.93 38.39
C LEU A 507 12.15 1.71 39.25
N VAL A 508 12.58 0.62 38.62
CA VAL A 508 12.98 -0.61 39.31
C VAL A 508 14.23 -0.42 40.16
N ASN A 509 15.18 0.41 39.71
CA ASN A 509 16.33 0.81 40.52
C ASN A 509 15.93 1.69 41.70
N ASP A 510 15.01 2.63 41.50
CA ASP A 510 14.49 3.52 42.55
C ASP A 510 13.74 2.72 43.64
N LEU A 511 13.12 1.60 43.26
CA LEU A 511 12.49 0.64 44.17
C LEU A 511 13.46 -0.39 44.78
N ALA A 512 14.76 -0.30 44.49
CA ALA A 512 15.80 -1.22 44.97
C ALA A 512 15.55 -2.72 44.67
N LEU A 513 14.81 -3.01 43.59
CA LEU A 513 14.50 -4.39 43.20
C LEU A 513 15.74 -5.06 42.59
N GLN A 514 15.98 -6.32 42.96
CA GLN A 514 17.11 -7.08 42.44
C GLN A 514 16.76 -7.80 41.14
N TYR A 515 17.54 -7.53 40.08
CA TYR A 515 17.40 -8.19 38.78
C TYR A 515 18.78 -8.43 38.15
N GLU A 516 18.82 -9.32 37.15
CA GLU A 516 19.97 -9.55 36.30
C GLU A 516 19.66 -9.08 34.87
N ARG A 517 20.55 -8.26 34.29
CA ARG A 517 20.44 -7.84 32.89
C ARG A 517 21.04 -8.91 31.98
N LYS A 518 20.20 -9.51 31.14
CA LYS A 518 20.62 -10.54 30.18
C LYS A 518 21.02 -9.95 28.84
N PHE A 519 20.33 -8.89 28.40
CA PHE A 519 20.61 -8.25 27.13
C PHE A 519 20.15 -6.78 27.10
N MET A 520 20.76 -5.99 26.23
CA MET A 520 20.40 -4.60 25.97
C MET A 520 20.26 -4.39 24.47
N PHE A 521 19.20 -3.70 24.06
CA PHE A 521 18.95 -3.42 22.65
C PHE A 521 18.14 -2.14 22.48
N ASN A 522 18.34 -1.47 21.35
CA ASN A 522 17.63 -0.23 21.05
C ASN A 522 16.46 -0.52 20.12
N THR A 523 15.38 0.25 20.25
CA THR A 523 14.30 0.31 19.25
C THR A 523 14.60 1.38 18.19
N ARG A 524 13.73 1.45 17.17
CA ARG A 524 13.78 2.48 16.12
C ARG A 524 13.81 3.91 16.66
N ASN A 525 13.25 4.14 17.86
CA ASN A 525 13.31 5.41 18.55
C ASN A 525 14.51 5.37 19.53
N GLU A 526 15.69 5.81 19.08
CA GLU A 526 16.96 5.69 19.84
C GLU A 526 16.99 6.38 21.21
N LYS A 527 15.95 7.14 21.53
CA LYS A 527 15.77 7.75 22.86
C LYS A 527 15.49 6.70 23.94
N ASP A 528 15.01 5.51 23.55
CA ASP A 528 14.66 4.43 24.47
C ASP A 528 15.47 3.15 24.21
N THR A 529 16.40 2.87 25.14
CA THR A 529 17.08 1.58 25.28
C THR A 529 16.14 0.61 26.00
N LEU A 530 16.04 -0.61 25.48
CA LEU A 530 15.32 -1.70 26.11
C LEU A 530 16.28 -2.67 26.79
N TYR A 531 15.82 -3.21 27.91
CA TYR A 531 16.56 -4.13 28.75
C TYR A 531 15.78 -5.43 28.85
N LEU A 532 16.45 -6.54 28.51
CA LEU A 532 15.96 -7.88 28.84
C LEU A 532 16.51 -8.25 30.21
N VAL A 533 15.62 -8.45 31.17
CA VAL A 533 15.98 -8.71 32.57
C VAL A 533 15.30 -9.97 33.11
N GLN A 534 15.84 -10.46 34.22
CA GLN A 534 15.24 -11.51 35.04
C GLN A 534 15.32 -11.08 36.51
N PHE A 535 14.20 -11.08 37.23
CA PHE A 535 14.20 -10.71 38.64
C PHE A 535 14.83 -11.81 39.51
N LYS A 536 15.51 -11.41 40.58
CA LYS A 536 16.13 -12.35 41.54
C LYS A 536 15.21 -12.70 42.69
N GLN A 537 14.16 -11.91 42.90
CA GLN A 537 13.15 -12.12 43.93
C GLN A 537 11.76 -11.83 43.33
N PRO A 538 10.73 -12.59 43.74
CA PRO A 538 9.38 -12.30 43.31
C PRO A 538 8.94 -10.95 43.88
N TYR A 539 8.18 -10.18 43.10
CA TYR A 539 7.69 -8.88 43.52
C TYR A 539 6.28 -8.65 42.98
N ASN A 540 5.43 -8.05 43.80
CA ASN A 540 4.09 -7.63 43.43
C ASN A 540 4.07 -6.10 43.47
N LEU A 541 3.95 -5.47 42.30
CA LEU A 541 3.81 -4.01 42.24
C LEU A 541 2.37 -3.66 42.58
N PRO A 542 2.11 -2.73 43.51
CA PRO A 542 0.80 -2.08 43.58
C PRO A 542 0.46 -1.48 42.22
N GLU A 543 -0.81 -1.57 41.81
CA GLU A 543 -1.32 -1.09 40.51
C GLU A 543 -0.86 0.33 40.15
#